data_AF-A0A7W1GZ90-F1
#
_entry.id   AF-A0A7W1GZ90-F1
#
_cell.length_a   1.000
_cell.length_b   1.000
_cell.length_c   1.000
_cell.angle_alpha   90.00
_cell.angle_beta   90.00
_cell.angle_gamma   90.00
#
_symmetry.space_group_name_H-M   'P 1'
#
loop_
_entity.id
_entity.type
_entity.pdbx_description
1 polymer ?
#
loop_
_entity_poly.entity_id
_entity_poly.type
_entity_poly.pdbx_seq_one_letter_code
_entity_poly.pdbx_strand_id
1 'polypeptide(L)'
;MSVADTSAIGRDRTVGLHETLRMMPGVQVASRYGTDDAKIGIRGSAARSGLAVRGVAVLLDGVPLTEPDGVARLDLIELAASRQVEVFRGPVSALYAGSPSGVVNVVSRTGRDSRGSRFMR
;
A
#
# COMPACT_ATOMS: atom_id res chain seq x y z
N MET A 1 -3.67 -13.98 0.29
CA MET A 1 -2.73 -12.90 -0.07
C MET A 1 -3.10 -12.36 -1.46
N SER A 2 -2.86 -11.09 -1.75
CA SER A 2 -2.97 -10.51 -3.10
C SER A 2 -1.69 -9.74 -3.38
N VAL A 3 -1.16 -9.81 -4.59
CA VAL A 3 0.08 -9.12 -4.98
C VAL A 3 -0.17 -8.39 -6.29
N ALA A 4 0.25 -7.14 -6.35
CA ALA A 4 0.16 -6.30 -7.54
C ALA A 4 1.58 -5.80 -7.89
N ASP A 5 2.06 -6.14 -9.08
CA ASP A 5 3.37 -5.72 -9.57
C ASP A 5 3.28 -4.27 -10.09
N THR A 6 4.15 -3.39 -9.61
CA THR A 6 4.10 -1.97 -9.95
C THR A 6 4.41 -1.74 -11.43
N SER A 7 5.20 -2.60 -12.08
CA SER A 7 5.52 -2.50 -13.51
C SER A 7 4.31 -2.76 -14.42
N ALA A 8 3.30 -3.48 -13.92
CA ALA A 8 2.03 -3.71 -14.62
C ALA A 8 1.04 -2.55 -14.45
N ILE A 9 1.26 -1.67 -13.47
CA ILE A 9 0.32 -0.62 -13.05
C ILE A 9 0.71 0.76 -13.61
N GLY A 10 2.00 0.99 -13.88
CA GLY A 10 2.54 2.33 -14.10
C GLY A 10 3.29 2.57 -15.42
N ARG A 11 2.86 1.99 -16.55
CA ARG A 11 3.53 2.31 -17.83
C ARG A 11 3.14 3.66 -18.43
N ASP A 12 1.96 4.22 -18.12
CA ASP A 12 1.45 5.44 -18.76
C ASP A 12 0.82 6.48 -17.80
N ARG A 13 0.78 6.22 -16.48
CA ARG A 13 0.14 7.14 -15.53
C ARG A 13 0.85 7.14 -14.19
N THR A 14 1.00 8.32 -13.57
CA THR A 14 1.40 8.46 -12.17
C THR A 14 0.24 7.98 -11.30
N VAL A 15 0.19 6.67 -11.06
CA VAL A 15 -0.84 6.03 -10.22
C VAL A 15 -0.39 6.13 -8.77
N GLY A 16 -1.23 6.69 -7.89
CA GLY A 16 -0.99 6.69 -6.45
C GLY A 16 -1.23 5.30 -5.83
N LEU A 17 -0.67 5.05 -4.65
CA LEU A 17 -0.89 3.80 -3.91
C LEU A 17 -2.38 3.49 -3.71
N HIS A 18 -3.19 4.52 -3.43
CA HIS A 18 -4.64 4.41 -3.26
C HIS A 18 -5.34 3.83 -4.51
N GLU A 19 -4.88 4.17 -5.71
CA GLU A 19 -5.46 3.69 -6.97
C GLU A 19 -4.99 2.27 -7.32
N THR A 20 -3.73 1.93 -6.98
CA THR A 20 -3.26 0.53 -7.01
C THR A 20 -4.12 -0.36 -6.12
N LEU A 21 -4.37 0.07 -4.89
CA LEU A 21 -5.17 -0.66 -3.92
C LEU A 21 -6.64 -0.82 -4.34
N ARG A 22 -7.21 0.13 -5.12
CA ARG A 22 -8.57 -0.01 -5.68
C ARG A 22 -8.72 -1.22 -6.59
N MET A 23 -7.64 -1.62 -7.27
CA MET A 23 -7.65 -2.77 -8.17
C MET A 23 -7.46 -4.10 -7.44
N MET A 24 -7.13 -4.08 -6.15
CA MET A 24 -6.86 -5.30 -5.38
C MET A 24 -8.15 -5.90 -4.80
N PRO A 25 -8.42 -7.19 -5.04
CA PRO A 25 -9.66 -7.83 -4.58
C PRO A 25 -9.87 -7.76 -3.06
N GLY A 26 -11.04 -7.29 -2.64
CA GLY A 26 -11.43 -7.20 -1.23
C GLY A 26 -10.81 -6.02 -0.47
N VAL A 27 -10.21 -5.08 -1.20
CA VAL A 27 -9.78 -3.78 -0.71
C VAL A 27 -10.79 -2.73 -1.18
N GLN A 28 -11.19 -1.84 -0.28
CA GLN A 28 -12.06 -0.71 -0.56
C GLN A 28 -11.23 0.56 -0.36
N VAL A 29 -11.26 1.46 -1.33
CA VAL A 29 -10.54 2.73 -1.24
C VAL A 29 -11.42 3.90 -1.62
N ALA A 30 -11.62 4.83 -0.69
CA ALA A 30 -12.27 6.11 -0.92
C ALA A 30 -11.25 7.24 -0.81
N SER A 31 -11.22 8.17 -1.76
CA SER A 31 -10.32 9.33 -1.76
C SER A 31 -10.97 10.40 -2.62
N ARG A 32 -10.90 11.66 -2.20
CA ARG A 32 -11.40 12.83 -2.92
C ARG A 32 -10.26 13.64 -3.53
N TYR A 33 -9.11 13.73 -2.87
CA TYR A 33 -7.99 14.59 -3.26
C TYR A 33 -6.67 13.85 -3.49
N GLY A 34 -6.62 12.55 -3.24
CA GLY A 34 -5.49 11.68 -3.55
C GLY A 34 -5.04 10.82 -2.37
N THR A 35 -3.74 10.60 -2.26
CA THR A 35 -3.17 9.71 -1.25
C THR A 35 -3.34 10.24 0.18
N ASP A 36 -3.34 11.57 0.36
CA ASP A 36 -3.39 12.23 1.66
C ASP A 36 -4.73 12.06 2.38
N ASP A 37 -5.84 11.96 1.63
CA ASP A 37 -7.20 11.78 2.16
C ASP A 37 -7.75 10.37 1.88
N ALA A 38 -6.88 9.45 1.46
CA ALA A 38 -7.28 8.10 1.15
C ALA A 38 -7.75 7.37 2.41
N LYS A 39 -8.88 6.69 2.28
CA LYS A 39 -9.41 5.74 3.24
C LYS A 39 -9.27 4.36 2.65
N ILE A 40 -8.53 3.48 3.31
CA ILE A 40 -8.35 2.10 2.89
C ILE A 40 -9.08 1.21 3.90
N GLY A 41 -9.84 0.24 3.40
CA GLY A 41 -10.41 -0.81 4.21
C GLY A 41 -10.27 -2.17 3.55
N ILE A 42 -10.18 -3.19 4.39
CA ILE A 42 -10.08 -4.59 3.97
C ILE A 42 -11.25 -5.31 4.64
N ARG A 43 -12.03 -6.09 3.87
CA ARG A 43 -13.25 -6.76 4.37
C ARG A 43 -14.28 -5.80 5.02
N GLY A 44 -14.49 -4.63 4.43
CA GLY A 44 -15.53 -3.68 4.87
C GLY A 44 -15.17 -2.80 6.07
N SER A 45 -13.92 -2.83 6.54
CA SER A 45 -13.46 -1.95 7.64
C SER A 45 -13.44 -0.45 7.30
N ALA A 46 -13.40 -0.10 6.00
CA ALA A 46 -13.39 1.28 5.51
C ALA A 46 -14.62 2.07 6.00
N ALA A 47 -15.75 1.40 6.24
CA ALA A 47 -16.99 2.02 6.71
C ALA A 47 -16.85 2.70 8.08
N ARG A 48 -15.86 2.31 8.89
CA ARG A 48 -15.61 2.88 10.23
C ARG A 48 -14.49 3.93 10.25
N SER A 49 -13.85 4.21 9.11
CA SER A 49 -12.72 5.15 9.06
C SER A 49 -13.14 6.58 8.70
N GLY A 50 -12.67 7.55 9.50
CA GLY A 50 -12.73 8.99 9.21
C GLY A 50 -11.86 9.37 8.01
N LEU A 51 -11.34 10.61 7.94
CA LEU A 51 -10.50 11.10 6.82
C LEU A 51 -9.09 10.48 6.76
N ALA A 52 -8.81 9.44 7.55
CA ALA A 52 -7.49 8.82 7.65
C ALA A 52 -7.55 7.32 7.32
N VAL A 53 -6.40 6.72 6.96
CA VAL A 53 -6.26 5.27 6.86
C VAL A 53 -6.18 4.67 8.26
N ARG A 54 -7.20 3.92 8.68
CA ARG A 54 -7.23 3.23 9.98
C ARG A 54 -7.71 1.80 9.82
N GLY A 55 -7.29 0.94 10.76
CA GLY A 55 -7.73 -0.45 10.82
C GLY A 55 -7.00 -1.40 9.87
N VAL A 56 -5.99 -0.90 9.15
CA VAL A 56 -5.10 -1.61 8.23
C VAL A 56 -3.66 -1.13 8.50
N ALA A 57 -2.72 -2.05 8.68
CA ALA A 57 -1.30 -1.69 8.76
C ALA A 57 -0.79 -1.39 7.37
N VAL A 58 0.04 -0.37 7.26
CA VAL A 58 0.83 -0.10 6.07
C VAL A 58 2.30 -0.28 6.45
N LEU A 59 2.99 -1.09 5.66
CA LEU A 59 4.41 -1.40 5.82
C LEU A 59 5.17 -0.97 4.56
N LEU A 60 6.42 -0.55 4.75
CA LEU A 60 7.41 -0.39 3.71
C LEU A 60 8.55 -1.36 3.99
N ASP A 61 8.75 -2.35 3.12
CA ASP A 61 9.75 -3.42 3.30
C ASP A 61 9.65 -4.12 4.67
N GLY A 62 8.43 -4.25 5.19
CA GLY A 62 8.15 -4.83 6.51
C GLY A 62 8.25 -3.84 7.69
N VAL A 63 8.71 -2.61 7.47
CA VAL A 63 8.78 -1.55 8.49
C VAL A 63 7.42 -0.84 8.58
N PRO A 64 6.80 -0.72 9.77
CA PRO A 64 5.51 -0.08 9.90
C PRO A 64 5.57 1.43 9.63
N LEU A 65 4.73 1.88 8.69
CA LEU A 65 4.37 3.28 8.46
C LEU A 65 3.04 3.65 9.13
N THR A 66 2.53 2.76 9.96
CA THR A 66 1.35 2.98 10.80
C THR A 66 1.82 3.45 12.16
N GLU A 67 1.31 4.59 12.58
CA GLU A 67 1.58 5.16 13.89
C GLU A 67 0.93 4.32 14.99
N PRO A 68 1.43 4.40 16.25
CA PRO A 68 0.87 3.63 17.37
C PRO A 68 -0.61 3.90 17.65
N ASP A 69 -1.12 5.04 17.19
CA ASP A 69 -2.54 5.43 17.27
C ASP A 69 -3.41 4.75 16.17
N GLY A 70 -2.81 3.92 15.32
CA GLY A 70 -3.45 3.16 14.27
C GLY A 70 -3.71 3.92 12.97
N VAL A 71 -3.15 5.12 12.80
CA VAL A 71 -3.22 5.90 11.55
C VAL A 71 -2.03 5.57 10.67
N ALA A 72 -2.28 5.25 9.40
CA ALA A 72 -1.21 4.98 8.43
C ALA A 72 -0.92 6.19 7.54
N ARG A 73 0.38 6.45 7.33
CA ARG A 73 0.89 7.51 6.47
C ARG A 73 1.24 6.97 5.08
N LEU A 74 0.41 7.29 4.09
CA LEU A 74 0.61 6.85 2.71
C LEU A 74 1.47 7.83 1.90
N ASP A 75 1.58 9.08 2.35
CA ASP A 75 2.36 10.16 1.76
C ASP A 75 3.87 9.87 1.73
N LEU A 76 4.32 8.98 2.61
CA LEU A 76 5.72 8.53 2.68
C LEU A 76 6.07 7.47 1.63
N ILE A 77 5.10 7.01 0.84
CA ILE A 77 5.29 5.91 -0.11
C ILE A 77 5.38 6.44 -1.53
N GLU A 78 6.57 6.30 -2.11
CA GLU A 78 6.79 6.56 -3.53
C GLU A 78 6.55 5.29 -4.35
N LEU A 79 5.37 5.20 -4.99
CA LEU A 79 5.02 4.01 -5.77
C LEU A 79 6.00 3.77 -6.94
N ALA A 80 6.52 4.82 -7.56
CA ALA A 80 7.51 4.69 -8.64
C ALA A 80 8.80 4.00 -8.17
N ALA A 81 9.16 4.11 -6.89
CA ALA A 81 10.29 3.44 -6.28
C ALA A 81 9.98 2.00 -5.83
N SER A 82 8.72 1.57 -5.87
CA SER A 82 8.27 0.24 -5.44
C SER A 82 8.32 -0.80 -6.56
N ARG A 83 8.61 -2.04 -6.19
CA ARG A 83 8.54 -3.23 -7.05
C ARG A 83 7.13 -3.80 -7.08
N GLN A 84 6.50 -3.93 -5.91
CA GLN A 84 5.19 -4.55 -5.77
C GLN A 84 4.46 -4.07 -4.52
N VAL A 85 3.14 -4.20 -4.54
CA VAL A 85 2.24 -3.98 -3.40
C VAL A 85 1.58 -5.29 -3.03
N GLU A 86 1.65 -5.66 -1.76
CA GLU A 86 1.11 -6.90 -1.21
C GLU A 86 0.00 -6.59 -0.21
N VAL A 87 -1.07 -7.39 -0.24
CA VAL A 87 -2.19 -7.27 0.69
C VAL A 87 -2.44 -8.60 1.39
N PHE A 88 -2.26 -8.57 2.71
CA PHE A 88 -2.60 -9.65 3.63
C PHE A 88 -3.95 -9.35 4.26
N ARG A 89 -4.88 -10.30 4.17
CA ARG A 89 -6.27 -10.14 4.60
C ARG A 89 -6.53 -11.15 5.73
N GLY A 90 -7.08 -10.72 6.86
CA GLY A 90 -7.48 -11.62 7.95
C GLY A 90 -6.44 -11.78 9.07
N PRO A 91 -6.50 -12.87 9.87
CA PRO A 91 -5.92 -12.95 11.23
C PRO A 91 -4.43 -12.69 11.36
N VAL A 92 -3.65 -12.93 10.29
CA VAL A 92 -2.21 -12.61 10.25
C VAL A 92 -1.93 -11.13 10.52
N SER A 93 -2.90 -10.25 10.26
CA SER A 93 -2.76 -8.83 10.55
C SER A 93 -2.73 -8.52 12.06
N ALA A 94 -3.12 -9.45 12.93
CA ALA A 94 -2.98 -9.29 14.39
C ALA A 94 -1.52 -9.20 14.85
N LEU A 95 -0.56 -9.64 14.02
CA LEU A 95 0.88 -9.45 14.26
C LEU A 95 1.30 -7.98 14.10
N TYR A 96 0.44 -7.14 13.53
CA TYR A 96 0.68 -5.72 13.30
C TYR A 96 -0.32 -4.89 14.12
N ALA A 97 0.19 -4.05 15.02
CA ALA A 97 -0.63 -3.21 15.87
C ALA A 97 -1.59 -2.31 15.06
N GLY A 98 -2.78 -2.02 15.60
CA GLY A 98 -3.75 -1.13 14.94
C GLY A 98 -4.41 -1.67 13.67
N SER A 99 -4.22 -2.97 13.36
CA SER A 99 -4.50 -3.55 12.04
C SER A 99 -5.48 -4.73 12.03
N PRO A 100 -6.66 -4.62 12.66
CA PRO A 100 -7.60 -5.74 12.81
C PRO A 100 -8.13 -6.31 11.48
N SER A 101 -7.99 -5.58 10.36
CA SER A 101 -8.64 -5.95 9.09
C SER A 101 -7.68 -6.53 8.05
N GLY A 102 -6.40 -6.16 8.12
CA GLY A 102 -5.39 -6.57 7.14
C GLY A 102 -4.12 -5.73 7.19
N VAL A 103 -3.20 -6.04 6.28
CA VAL A 103 -1.90 -5.37 6.12
C VAL A 103 -1.67 -5.10 4.64
N VAL A 104 -1.21 -3.90 4.32
CA VAL A 104 -0.64 -3.52 3.03
C VAL A 104 0.87 -3.43 3.20
N ASN A 105 1.63 -4.19 2.43
CA ASN A 105 3.09 -4.11 2.43
C ASN A 105 3.56 -3.62 1.07
N VAL A 106 4.31 -2.54 1.05
CA VAL A 106 4.94 -2.00 -0.16
C VAL A 106 6.39 -2.45 -0.16
N VAL A 107 6.79 -3.10 -1.25
CA VAL A 107 8.15 -3.61 -1.41
C VAL A 107 8.90 -2.70 -2.35
N SER A 108 10.02 -2.16 -1.90
CA SER A 108 10.88 -1.26 -2.68
C SER A 108 11.61 -2.01 -3.81
N ARG A 109 11.95 -1.29 -4.89
CA ARG A 109 12.85 -1.82 -5.90
C ARG A 109 14.26 -1.93 -5.34
N THR A 110 14.92 -3.01 -5.68
CA THR A 110 16.34 -3.23 -5.42
C THR A 110 17.16 -3.01 -6.68
N GLY A 111 18.49 -2.93 -6.54
CA GLY A 111 19.41 -2.84 -7.69
C GLY A 111 19.30 -4.02 -8.68
N ARG A 112 18.70 -5.15 -8.27
CA ARG A 112 18.40 -6.28 -9.15
C ARG A 112 17.16 -6.06 -10.02
N ASP A 113 16.25 -5.18 -9.59
CA ASP A 113 14.99 -4.88 -10.28
C ASP A 113 15.15 -3.78 -11.33
N SER A 114 16.09 -2.87 -11.10
CA SER A 114 16.64 -2.04 -12.16
C SER A 114 17.40 -2.94 -13.13
N ARG A 115 16.86 -3.17 -14.33
CA ARG A 115 17.67 -3.72 -15.43
C ARG A 115 18.93 -2.86 -15.47
N GLY A 116 20.06 -3.45 -15.09
CA GLY A 116 21.31 -2.72 -14.87
C GLY A 116 21.47 -1.73 -16.00
N SER A 117 21.53 -0.44 -15.66
CA SER A 117 21.84 0.59 -16.63
C SER A 117 23.11 0.11 -17.29
N ARG A 118 22.98 -0.31 -18.55
CA ARG A 118 24.06 -0.75 -19.38
C ARG A 118 25.07 0.39 -19.29
N PHE A 119 26.13 0.17 -18.52
CA PHE A 119 27.26 1.09 -18.45
C PHE A 119 27.79 1.15 -19.87
N MET A 120 27.28 2.14 -20.59
CA MET A 120 27.52 2.30 -22.00
C MET A 120 28.92 2.90 -22.11
N ARG A 121 29.81 2.08 -22.64
CA ARG A 121 31.08 2.52 -23.22
C ARG A 121 30.83 3.51 -24.34
#